data_AF-A0A2X0KPT5-F1
#
_entry.id   AF-A0A2X0KPT5-F1
#
_cell.length_a   1.000
_cell.length_b   1.000
_cell.length_c   1.000
_cell.angle_alpha   90.00
_cell.angle_beta   90.00
_cell.angle_gamma   90.00
#
_symmetry.space_group_name_H-M   'P 1'
#
loop_
_entity.id
_entity.type
_entity.pdbx_description
1 polymer ?
#
loop_
_entity_poly.entity_id
_entity_poly.type
_entity_poly.pdbx_seq_one_letter_code
_entity_poly.pdbx_strand_id
1 'polypeptide(L)'
;MLVACLPFLPRADNIMQAIRRPPSRALIISPRLAVQARWASNNLHNGGRAHPLSRPSIPTRRGPTSTTWSSSTFAARTSKQRVTALTTVLLATLTGTISYLIGLKAQGPANRSTGSGLSSSCKEPTRRDFDAAVKELRALLPEDSLALDRDSLVARSHSDWACEPLGRRNLVFGLPGAVLYPRDTQDVVNIVKLANKYSIPIIPMAANTSLEGHTGALTYKSNPSDAASIAKRRRGERITLQDLEPGLAWVVDVSENMNEIIKIHEHDLQIVVQPGISYDAINETLAEKNIPLFFPVDPAPGAMIGGMIGTGASGTNAVRHGTMRENVYNLTVVLADGSVIKTRSRAKKSSAGPNLTQLFIGSEGTLGIVTEATLRLVPKLPQRVGVSGFPTIEDAANAARDLVQQG
;
A
#
# COMPACT_ATOMS: atom_id res chain seq x y z
N MET A 1 -2.79 -38.77 43.90
CA MET A 1 -3.65 -39.21 45.02
C MET A 1 -4.92 -38.38 44.94
N LEU A 2 -6.05 -39.02 44.55
CA LEU A 2 -7.44 -38.51 44.31
C LEU A 2 -7.57 -37.39 43.24
N VAL A 3 -8.14 -37.53 42.03
CA VAL A 3 -9.29 -38.26 41.43
C VAL A 3 -10.68 -37.79 41.89
N ALA A 4 -11.38 -37.06 41.00
CA ALA A 4 -12.81 -37.11 40.62
C ALA A 4 -13.19 -35.75 39.99
N CYS A 5 -14.02 -35.57 38.95
CA CYS A 5 -14.75 -36.41 38.02
C CYS A 5 -15.16 -35.50 36.83
N LEU A 6 -15.17 -36.03 35.60
CA LEU A 6 -15.74 -35.41 34.39
C LEU A 6 -17.28 -35.47 34.42
N PRO A 7 -17.98 -34.64 33.60
CA PRO A 7 -18.58 -35.24 32.40
C PRO A 7 -18.56 -34.35 31.13
N PHE A 8 -18.31 -35.02 30.00
CA PHE A 8 -18.92 -34.93 28.65
C PHE A 8 -19.20 -33.56 27.95
N LEU A 9 -18.64 -33.48 26.72
CA LEU A 9 -18.75 -32.47 25.64
C LEU A 9 -20.18 -32.22 25.09
N PRO A 10 -20.39 -31.14 24.31
CA PRO A 10 -20.40 -31.33 22.85
C PRO A 10 -19.67 -30.25 22.02
N ARG A 11 -19.38 -30.66 20.77
CA ARG A 11 -18.71 -29.97 19.65
C ARG A 11 -19.26 -28.57 19.34
N ALA A 12 -18.37 -27.66 18.97
CA ALA A 12 -18.65 -26.31 18.50
C ALA A 12 -18.90 -26.27 16.98
N ASP A 13 -20.04 -26.82 16.55
CA ASP A 13 -20.71 -26.41 15.32
C ASP A 13 -21.94 -25.61 15.76
N ASN A 14 -21.84 -24.27 15.88
CA ASN A 14 -22.97 -23.30 15.91
C ASN A 14 -22.55 -21.90 16.43
N ILE A 15 -21.56 -21.24 15.81
CA ILE A 15 -21.31 -19.80 16.01
C ILE A 15 -21.24 -19.08 14.64
N MET A 16 -22.18 -19.37 13.74
CA MET A 16 -22.30 -18.68 12.44
C MET A 16 -23.76 -18.36 12.07
N GLN A 17 -24.62 -18.03 13.04
CA GLN A 17 -26.01 -17.63 12.77
C GLN A 17 -26.58 -16.46 13.59
N ALA A 18 -25.73 -15.58 14.14
CA ALA A 18 -26.21 -14.46 14.97
C ALA A 18 -25.72 -13.07 14.53
N ILE A 19 -25.70 -12.77 13.22
CA ILE A 19 -25.56 -11.38 12.73
C ILE A 19 -26.51 -11.14 11.55
N ARG A 20 -27.81 -11.04 11.83
CA ARG A 20 -28.80 -10.39 10.95
C ARG A 20 -29.86 -9.72 11.80
N ARG A 21 -29.70 -8.41 12.05
CA ARG A 21 -30.75 -7.35 12.18
C ARG A 21 -30.19 -6.11 12.90
N PRO A 22 -30.46 -4.87 12.44
CA PRO A 22 -30.03 -3.65 13.12
C PRO A 22 -31.11 -3.19 14.13
N PRO A 23 -30.74 -2.54 15.25
CA PRO A 23 -31.68 -1.76 16.01
C PRO A 23 -31.44 -0.26 15.86
N SER A 24 -32.53 0.41 15.53
CA SER A 24 -32.79 1.84 15.58
C SER A 24 -32.90 2.37 17.02
N ARG A 25 -32.59 3.67 17.16
CA ARG A 25 -32.90 4.62 18.25
C ARG A 25 -32.04 4.53 19.53
N ALA A 26 -31.23 5.58 19.70
CA ALA A 26 -30.55 5.95 20.92
C ALA A 26 -31.56 6.37 22.01
N LEU A 27 -31.35 5.86 23.23
CA LEU A 27 -31.96 6.38 24.46
C LEU A 27 -30.82 6.77 25.40
N ILE A 28 -30.80 8.05 25.77
CA ILE A 28 -29.90 8.66 26.74
C ILE A 28 -30.36 8.26 28.14
N ILE A 29 -29.50 7.66 28.95
CA ILE A 29 -29.68 7.56 30.41
C ILE A 29 -28.35 7.85 31.10
N SER A 30 -28.28 8.99 31.78
CA SER A 30 -27.24 9.37 32.74
C SER A 30 -27.39 8.58 34.05
N PRO A 31 -26.30 8.40 34.81
CA PRO A 31 -26.41 8.39 36.27
C PRO A 31 -25.52 9.46 36.90
N ARG A 32 -26.12 10.23 37.82
CA ARG A 32 -25.47 11.17 38.73
C ARG A 32 -25.77 10.69 40.16
N LEU A 33 -24.73 10.71 41.01
CA LEU A 33 -24.73 10.76 42.49
C LEU A 33 -25.22 9.48 43.21
N ALA A 34 -24.68 9.06 44.35
CA ALA A 34 -23.76 9.61 45.35
C ALA A 34 -22.93 8.44 45.94
N VAL A 35 -21.80 8.62 46.63
CA VAL A 35 -21.75 8.95 48.07
C VAL A 35 -20.35 9.46 48.44
N GLN A 36 -20.36 10.48 49.29
CA GLN A 36 -19.24 11.16 49.94
C GLN A 36 -18.42 10.26 50.87
N ALA A 37 -17.13 10.55 50.97
CA ALA A 37 -16.45 10.68 52.25
C ALA A 37 -15.46 11.85 52.19
N ARG A 38 -15.78 12.92 52.91
CA ARG A 38 -14.89 14.06 53.21
C ARG A 38 -13.82 13.61 54.19
N TRP A 39 -12.60 14.07 54.03
CA TRP A 39 -11.76 14.51 55.13
C TRP A 39 -11.03 15.78 54.70
N ALA A 40 -11.22 16.85 55.47
CA ALA A 40 -10.61 18.15 55.30
C ALA A 40 -10.19 18.66 56.68
N SER A 41 -9.04 19.33 56.75
CA SER A 41 -8.53 20.29 57.74
C SER A 41 -7.02 20.06 57.94
N ASN A 42 -6.15 21.03 58.21
CA ASN A 42 -6.16 22.49 58.09
C ASN A 42 -4.69 22.95 58.24
N ASN A 43 -4.34 24.03 57.55
CA ASN A 43 -3.45 25.14 57.94
C ASN A 43 -2.00 24.93 58.46
N LEU A 44 -1.10 25.55 57.68
CA LEU A 44 -0.08 26.55 58.05
C LEU A 44 0.94 26.20 59.15
N HIS A 45 2.24 26.20 58.80
CA HIS A 45 3.21 27.21 59.24
C HIS A 45 4.49 27.17 58.38
N ASN A 46 5.03 28.37 58.15
CA ASN A 46 6.25 28.70 57.41
C ASN A 46 7.51 28.00 57.92
N GLY A 47 8.48 27.75 57.01
CA GLY A 47 9.89 27.74 57.37
C GLY A 47 10.79 26.89 56.48
N GLY A 48 11.59 27.54 55.62
CA GLY A 48 12.99 27.14 55.41
C GLY A 48 13.33 26.19 54.26
N ARG A 49 13.97 26.80 53.24
CA ARG A 49 15.10 26.27 52.44
C ARG A 49 14.86 25.04 51.56
N ALA A 50 14.64 25.29 50.27
CA ALA A 50 14.95 24.34 49.21
C ALA A 50 16.47 24.24 49.02
N HIS A 51 17.04 23.05 49.26
CA HIS A 51 18.40 22.67 48.87
C HIS A 51 18.45 22.36 47.37
N PRO A 52 19.39 22.93 46.60
CA PRO A 52 19.67 22.47 45.24
C PRO A 52 20.77 21.41 45.27
N LEU A 53 20.44 20.15 45.02
CA LEU A 53 21.44 19.12 44.74
C LEU A 53 21.71 19.03 43.23
N SER A 54 22.70 19.81 42.82
CA SER A 54 23.84 19.44 41.97
C SER A 54 23.62 18.39 40.86
N ARG A 55 23.63 18.88 39.61
CA ARG A 55 24.04 18.11 38.42
C ARG A 55 25.55 17.82 38.48
N PRO A 56 26.04 16.63 38.12
CA PRO A 56 27.48 16.42 37.94
C PRO A 56 27.96 17.06 36.62
N SER A 57 29.09 17.76 36.71
CA SER A 57 29.83 18.37 35.62
C SER A 57 30.58 17.32 34.81
N ILE A 58 30.53 17.44 33.48
CA ILE A 58 31.33 16.64 32.54
C ILE A 58 32.76 17.21 32.51
N PRO A 59 33.82 16.39 32.67
CA PRO A 59 35.19 16.86 32.62
C PRO A 59 35.64 17.16 31.18
N THR A 60 36.19 18.35 30.96
CA THR A 60 36.85 18.74 29.72
C THR A 60 38.23 18.07 29.63
N ARG A 61 38.40 17.21 28.62
CA ARG A 61 39.67 16.54 28.32
C ARG A 61 40.63 17.53 27.66
N ARG A 62 41.77 17.79 28.30
CA ARG A 62 42.92 18.49 27.71
C ARG A 62 43.52 17.62 26.59
N GLY A 63 43.59 18.16 25.38
CA GLY A 63 44.42 17.63 24.29
C GLY A 63 45.76 18.36 24.19
N PRO A 64 46.82 17.73 23.65
CA PRO A 64 48.17 18.30 23.61
C PRO A 64 48.39 19.20 22.38
N THR A 65 49.18 20.26 22.63
CA THR A 65 50.14 20.93 21.74
C THR A 65 49.79 21.10 20.25
N SER A 66 49.37 22.33 19.91
CA SER A 66 49.41 22.86 18.55
C SER A 66 50.85 23.16 18.11
N THR A 67 51.31 22.47 17.07
CA THR A 67 52.51 22.82 16.31
C THR A 67 52.25 24.08 15.51
N THR A 68 53.20 25.01 15.58
CA THR A 68 53.31 26.29 14.87
C THR A 68 53.18 26.15 13.36
N TRP A 69 52.33 26.99 12.75
CA TRP A 69 52.47 27.43 11.36
C TRP A 69 52.68 28.94 11.35
N SER A 70 53.83 29.34 10.79
CA SER A 70 54.29 30.72 10.69
C SER A 70 53.40 31.53 9.76
N SER A 71 52.93 32.68 10.24
CA SER A 71 52.35 33.74 9.43
C SER A 71 53.45 34.46 8.64
N SER A 72 53.65 34.08 7.38
CA SER A 72 54.35 34.94 6.43
C SER A 72 53.41 36.05 5.96
N THR A 73 53.82 37.28 6.26
CA THR A 73 53.30 38.56 5.83
C THR A 73 52.97 38.60 4.34
N PHE A 74 51.70 38.72 3.97
CA PHE A 74 51.32 39.23 2.66
C PHE A 74 50.94 40.70 2.82
N ALA A 75 51.84 41.57 2.38
CA ALA A 75 51.65 43.01 2.39
C ALA A 75 50.41 43.39 1.58
N ALA A 76 49.47 44.06 2.24
CA ALA A 76 48.31 44.64 1.61
C ALA A 76 48.74 45.74 0.64
N ARG A 77 48.61 45.49 -0.66
CA ARG A 77 48.64 46.53 -1.69
C ARG A 77 47.20 46.97 -1.93
N THR A 78 46.73 47.91 -1.12
CA THR A 78 45.37 48.48 -1.24
C THR A 78 45.31 49.46 -2.40
N SER A 79 44.84 48.98 -3.54
CA SER A 79 44.26 49.82 -4.59
C SER A 79 42.82 50.18 -4.19
N LYS A 80 42.54 51.47 -4.04
CA LYS A 80 41.22 52.00 -3.68
C LYS A 80 40.21 51.72 -4.81
N GLN A 81 39.27 50.81 -4.58
CA GLN A 81 37.96 50.84 -5.24
C GLN A 81 36.86 50.73 -4.19
N ARG A 82 36.23 51.87 -3.89
CA ARG A 82 35.04 51.95 -3.05
C ARG A 82 33.83 51.47 -3.85
N VAL A 83 33.57 50.16 -3.84
CA VAL A 83 32.30 49.60 -4.29
C VAL A 83 31.34 49.73 -3.10
N THR A 84 30.43 50.70 -3.15
CA THR A 84 29.42 50.91 -2.11
C THR A 84 28.38 49.78 -2.16
N ALA A 85 27.77 49.41 -1.03
CA ALA A 85 26.73 48.37 -1.00
C ALA A 85 25.59 48.60 -2.02
N LEU A 86 25.33 49.87 -2.35
CA LEU A 86 24.38 50.28 -3.38
C LEU A 86 24.79 49.79 -4.79
N THR A 87 26.08 49.84 -5.12
CA THR A 87 26.59 49.36 -6.40
C THR A 87 26.51 47.83 -6.53
N THR A 88 26.69 47.09 -5.45
CA THR A 88 26.51 45.62 -5.44
C THR A 88 25.05 45.23 -5.59
N VAL A 89 24.13 45.94 -4.93
CA VAL A 89 22.69 45.72 -5.08
C VAL A 89 22.23 46.06 -6.49
N LEU A 90 22.68 47.18 -7.07
CA LEU A 90 22.37 47.57 -8.44
C LEU A 90 22.89 46.55 -9.45
N LEU A 91 24.11 46.03 -9.26
CA LEU A 91 24.66 45.02 -10.17
C LEU A 91 23.86 43.70 -10.07
N ALA A 92 23.50 43.28 -8.86
CA ALA A 92 22.70 42.07 -8.64
C ALA A 92 21.30 42.19 -9.27
N THR A 93 20.61 43.31 -9.08
CA THR A 93 19.30 43.54 -9.70
C THR A 93 19.39 43.65 -11.21
N LEU A 94 20.44 44.27 -11.76
CA LEU A 94 20.67 44.32 -13.20
C LEU A 94 20.90 42.92 -13.77
N THR A 95 21.74 42.10 -13.13
CA THR A 95 21.99 40.72 -13.58
C THR A 95 20.75 39.83 -13.46
N GLY A 96 19.96 39.99 -12.40
CA GLY A 96 18.71 39.25 -12.19
C GLY A 96 17.63 39.64 -13.21
N THR A 97 17.47 40.93 -13.50
CA THR A 97 16.51 41.43 -14.50
C THR A 97 16.93 41.05 -15.92
N ILE A 98 18.20 41.15 -16.27
CA ILE A 98 18.71 40.68 -17.57
C ILE A 98 18.50 39.18 -17.71
N SER A 99 18.80 38.38 -16.69
CA SER A 99 18.56 36.93 -16.72
C SER A 99 17.08 36.58 -16.85
N TYR A 100 16.20 37.32 -16.17
CA TYR A 100 14.75 37.15 -16.28
C TYR A 100 14.22 37.53 -17.67
N LEU A 101 14.70 38.63 -18.25
CA LEU A 101 14.32 39.06 -19.60
C LEU A 101 14.85 38.10 -20.67
N ILE A 102 16.07 37.57 -20.50
CA ILE A 102 16.59 36.49 -21.36
C ILE A 102 15.73 35.23 -21.19
N GLY A 103 15.33 34.89 -19.96
CA GLY A 103 14.41 33.78 -19.70
C GLY A 103 13.05 33.95 -20.38
N LEU A 104 12.49 35.17 -20.38
CA LEU A 104 11.24 35.49 -21.08
C LEU A 104 11.38 35.46 -22.61
N LYS A 105 12.56 35.80 -23.15
CA LYS A 105 12.82 35.76 -24.59
C LYS A 105 13.24 34.37 -25.09
N ALA A 106 13.86 33.57 -24.21
CA ALA A 106 14.19 32.16 -24.41
C ALA A 106 12.96 31.25 -24.25
N GLN A 107 11.93 31.72 -23.56
CA GLN A 107 10.55 31.30 -23.82
C GLN A 107 10.14 31.84 -25.19
N GLY A 108 10.71 31.28 -26.27
CA GLY A 108 10.03 31.25 -27.56
C GLY A 108 8.60 30.74 -27.36
N PRO A 109 7.65 31.03 -28.28
CA PRO A 109 6.27 30.58 -28.13
C PRO A 109 6.34 29.14 -27.68
N ALA A 110 5.80 28.86 -26.50
CA ALA A 110 5.74 27.50 -26.03
C ALA A 110 5.05 26.77 -27.17
N ASN A 111 5.82 26.01 -27.94
CA ASN A 111 5.29 24.93 -28.70
C ASN A 111 4.76 24.02 -27.60
N ARG A 112 3.53 24.33 -27.16
CA ARG A 112 2.50 23.33 -27.12
C ARG A 112 2.43 22.79 -28.55
N SER A 113 3.43 22.01 -28.94
CA SER A 113 3.12 20.65 -29.29
C SER A 113 2.29 20.15 -28.11
N THR A 114 0.98 20.39 -28.19
CA THR A 114 0.05 19.31 -27.92
C THR A 114 0.76 18.09 -28.47
N GLY A 115 1.13 17.17 -27.58
CA GLY A 115 1.72 15.90 -27.96
C GLY A 115 0.71 15.13 -28.80
N SER A 116 0.44 15.62 -30.01
CA SER A 116 -0.31 14.96 -31.06
C SER A 116 0.54 13.83 -31.67
N GLY A 117 1.82 13.76 -31.31
CA GLY A 117 2.74 12.67 -31.65
C GLY A 117 2.84 11.53 -30.63
N LEU A 118 2.19 11.62 -29.46
CA LEU A 118 1.94 10.45 -28.58
C LEU A 118 0.45 10.12 -28.54
N SER A 119 -0.24 10.31 -29.67
CA SER A 119 -1.46 9.56 -29.96
C SER A 119 -1.04 8.25 -30.65
N SER A 120 -0.37 7.34 -29.92
CA SER A 120 -0.63 5.94 -30.21
C SER A 120 -2.11 5.77 -29.88
N SER A 121 -2.96 5.87 -30.89
CA SER A 121 -4.39 5.60 -30.78
C SER A 121 -4.53 4.22 -30.14
N CYS A 122 -4.73 4.17 -28.83
CA CYS A 122 -5.00 2.93 -28.14
C CYS A 122 -6.32 2.43 -28.72
N LYS A 123 -6.24 1.38 -29.55
CA LYS A 123 -7.41 0.84 -30.24
C LYS A 123 -8.34 0.28 -29.17
N GLU A 124 -9.58 0.73 -29.13
CA GLU A 124 -10.54 0.14 -28.20
C GLU A 124 -10.85 -1.30 -28.62
N PRO A 125 -10.97 -2.24 -27.65
CA PRO A 125 -11.28 -3.63 -27.96
C PRO A 125 -12.67 -3.72 -28.58
N THR A 126 -12.80 -4.51 -29.64
CA THR A 126 -14.11 -4.83 -30.22
C THR A 126 -14.59 -6.19 -29.75
N ARG A 127 -15.90 -6.45 -29.80
CA ARG A 127 -16.43 -7.77 -29.43
C ARG A 127 -15.84 -8.90 -30.29
N ARG A 128 -15.60 -8.65 -31.58
CA ARG A 128 -14.96 -9.60 -32.49
C ARG A 128 -13.53 -9.91 -32.07
N ASP A 129 -12.77 -8.87 -31.70
CA ASP A 129 -11.39 -9.02 -31.21
C ASP A 129 -11.37 -9.82 -29.89
N PHE A 130 -12.31 -9.54 -28.99
CA PHE A 130 -12.48 -10.27 -27.73
C PHE A 130 -12.79 -11.76 -27.96
N ASP A 131 -13.78 -12.08 -28.81
CA ASP A 131 -14.16 -13.47 -29.09
C ASP A 131 -13.00 -14.24 -29.76
N ALA A 132 -12.23 -13.58 -30.63
CA ALA A 132 -11.03 -14.14 -31.23
C ALA A 132 -9.94 -14.40 -30.19
N ALA A 133 -9.72 -13.46 -29.27
CA ALA A 133 -8.76 -13.59 -28.19
C ALA A 133 -9.12 -14.75 -27.24
N VAL A 134 -10.39 -14.90 -26.88
CA VAL A 134 -10.88 -16.03 -26.06
C VAL A 134 -10.63 -17.36 -26.74
N LYS A 135 -10.82 -17.43 -28.07
CA LYS A 135 -10.53 -18.66 -28.84
C LYS A 135 -9.04 -19.03 -28.82
N GLU A 136 -8.15 -18.05 -29.01
CA GLU A 136 -6.71 -18.29 -28.90
C GLU A 136 -6.29 -18.64 -27.48
N LEU A 137 -6.90 -18.01 -26.48
CA LEU A 137 -6.60 -18.26 -25.07
C LEU A 137 -6.94 -19.70 -24.65
N ARG A 138 -8.09 -20.22 -25.09
CA ARG A 138 -8.49 -21.63 -24.87
C ARG A 138 -7.54 -22.65 -25.50
N ALA A 139 -6.76 -22.25 -26.51
CA ALA A 139 -5.77 -23.11 -27.12
C ALA A 139 -4.42 -23.11 -26.36
N LEU A 140 -4.15 -22.04 -25.59
CA LEU A 140 -2.89 -21.86 -24.86
C LEU A 140 -2.98 -22.27 -23.39
N LEU A 141 -4.11 -21.98 -22.74
CA LEU A 141 -4.34 -22.27 -21.33
C LEU A 141 -5.27 -23.47 -21.18
N PRO A 142 -5.14 -24.24 -20.08
CA PRO A 142 -6.09 -25.30 -19.78
C PRO A 142 -7.50 -24.73 -19.51
N GLU A 143 -8.52 -25.59 -19.65
CA GLU A 143 -9.92 -25.17 -19.58
C GLU A 143 -10.33 -24.57 -18.23
N ASP A 144 -9.68 -24.99 -17.13
CA ASP A 144 -9.92 -24.51 -15.78
C ASP A 144 -9.42 -23.07 -15.53
N SER A 145 -8.55 -22.56 -16.41
CA SER A 145 -7.88 -21.27 -16.24
C SER A 145 -8.68 -20.09 -16.78
N LEU A 146 -9.88 -20.34 -17.33
CA LEU A 146 -10.75 -19.32 -17.95
C LEU A 146 -12.20 -19.48 -17.49
N ALA A 147 -12.73 -18.46 -16.81
CA ALA A 147 -14.13 -18.34 -16.45
C ALA A 147 -14.85 -17.25 -17.26
N LEU A 148 -16.01 -17.62 -17.80
CA LEU A 148 -16.92 -16.76 -18.58
C LEU A 148 -18.35 -16.77 -18.06
N ASP A 149 -18.63 -17.60 -17.04
CA ASP A 149 -19.93 -17.70 -16.41
C ASP A 149 -20.24 -16.45 -15.59
N ARG A 150 -21.52 -16.10 -15.51
CA ARG A 150 -21.95 -14.85 -14.89
C ARG A 150 -21.58 -14.78 -13.42
N ASP A 151 -21.60 -15.91 -12.71
CA ASP A 151 -21.31 -15.95 -11.27
C ASP A 151 -19.85 -15.61 -11.00
N SER A 152 -18.91 -16.19 -11.75
CA SER A 152 -17.49 -15.82 -11.67
C SER A 152 -17.24 -14.36 -12.04
N LEU A 153 -17.87 -13.85 -13.11
CA LEU A 153 -17.73 -12.44 -13.52
C LEU A 153 -18.23 -11.50 -12.42
N VAL A 154 -19.36 -11.80 -11.78
CA VAL A 154 -19.92 -11.00 -10.68
C VAL A 154 -19.02 -11.07 -9.46
N ALA A 155 -18.56 -12.25 -9.06
CA ALA A 155 -17.69 -12.43 -7.90
C ALA A 155 -16.38 -11.63 -8.01
N ARG A 156 -15.87 -11.43 -9.23
CA ARG A 156 -14.61 -10.73 -9.53
C ARG A 156 -14.83 -9.35 -10.16
N SER A 157 -16.03 -8.78 -10.01
CA SER A 157 -16.36 -7.46 -10.56
C SER A 157 -16.10 -6.29 -9.59
N HIS A 158 -16.18 -6.53 -8.29
CA HIS A 158 -16.02 -5.53 -7.25
C HIS A 158 -15.62 -6.18 -5.93
N SER A 159 -15.11 -5.38 -5.01
CA SER A 159 -14.90 -5.82 -3.62
C SER A 159 -16.15 -5.55 -2.79
N ASP A 160 -16.60 -6.54 -2.02
CA ASP A 160 -17.66 -6.37 -1.00
C ASP A 160 -17.24 -5.40 0.12
N TRP A 161 -15.94 -5.16 0.27
CA TRP A 161 -15.38 -4.26 1.28
C TRP A 161 -15.37 -2.80 0.83
N ALA A 162 -15.52 -2.52 -0.47
CA ALA A 162 -15.49 -1.17 -0.99
C ALA A 162 -16.54 -0.26 -0.31
N CYS A 163 -16.13 0.97 0.03
CA CYS A 163 -16.94 1.92 0.80
C CYS A 163 -18.25 2.32 0.09
N GLU A 164 -18.37 2.04 -1.22
CA GLU A 164 -19.64 2.09 -1.93
C GLU A 164 -20.21 0.69 -2.16
N PRO A 165 -21.13 0.24 -1.29
CA PRO A 165 -21.95 -0.91 -1.61
C PRO A 165 -22.80 -0.58 -2.84
N LEU A 166 -22.79 -1.50 -3.80
CA LEU A 166 -23.69 -1.54 -4.94
C LEU A 166 -25.09 -1.04 -4.53
N GLY A 167 -25.44 0.16 -5.02
CA GLY A 167 -26.81 0.67 -4.94
C GLY A 167 -27.13 1.80 -3.95
N ARG A 168 -26.15 2.45 -3.29
CA ARG A 168 -26.43 3.72 -2.59
C ARG A 168 -26.29 4.99 -3.44
N ARG A 169 -25.55 4.95 -4.56
CA ARG A 169 -25.32 6.12 -5.44
C ARG A 169 -25.35 5.85 -6.96
N ASN A 170 -26.03 4.80 -7.43
CA ASN A 170 -26.06 4.44 -8.86
C ASN A 170 -24.69 4.15 -9.49
N LEU A 171 -23.62 3.96 -8.69
CA LEU A 171 -22.35 3.41 -9.16
C LEU A 171 -22.41 1.88 -9.00
N VAL A 172 -22.46 1.20 -10.13
CA VAL A 172 -22.23 -0.23 -10.25
C VAL A 172 -20.95 -0.35 -11.05
N PHE A 173 -19.94 -1.03 -10.50
CA PHE A 173 -18.70 -1.33 -11.22
C PHE A 173 -19.05 -2.17 -12.46
N GLY A 174 -18.40 -1.91 -13.58
CA GLY A 174 -18.63 -2.68 -14.81
C GLY A 174 -18.30 -4.16 -14.59
N LEU A 175 -19.01 -5.05 -15.29
CA LEU A 175 -18.68 -6.47 -15.27
C LEU A 175 -17.47 -6.74 -16.18
N PRO A 176 -16.52 -7.59 -15.76
CA PRO A 176 -15.47 -8.06 -16.66
C PRO A 176 -16.06 -8.91 -17.79
N GLY A 177 -15.28 -9.10 -18.85
CA GLY A 177 -15.62 -10.00 -19.94
C GLY A 177 -15.17 -11.44 -19.69
N ALA A 178 -14.04 -11.61 -18.98
CA ALA A 178 -13.50 -12.90 -18.58
C ALA A 178 -12.69 -12.77 -17.29
N VAL A 179 -12.64 -13.86 -16.51
CA VAL A 179 -11.70 -14.03 -15.39
C VAL A 179 -10.70 -15.13 -15.76
N LEU A 180 -9.43 -14.85 -15.55
CA LEU A 180 -8.31 -15.72 -15.91
C LEU A 180 -7.55 -16.13 -14.64
N TYR A 181 -7.25 -17.41 -14.50
CA TYR A 181 -6.57 -17.99 -13.33
C TYR A 181 -5.20 -18.57 -13.72
N PRO A 182 -4.17 -17.73 -13.94
CA PRO A 182 -2.83 -18.19 -14.31
C PRO A 182 -2.23 -19.08 -13.22
N ARG A 183 -1.41 -20.07 -13.61
CA ARG A 183 -0.73 -20.98 -12.65
C ARG A 183 0.74 -20.62 -12.43
N ASP A 184 1.35 -19.98 -13.42
CA ASP A 184 2.74 -19.58 -13.38
C ASP A 184 3.00 -18.25 -14.11
N THR A 185 4.25 -17.80 -14.09
CA THR A 185 4.66 -16.59 -14.80
C THR A 185 4.48 -16.69 -16.31
N GLN A 186 4.59 -17.87 -16.91
CA GLN A 186 4.47 -18.05 -18.35
C GLN A 186 3.02 -17.91 -18.81
N ASP A 187 2.06 -18.40 -18.03
CA ASP A 187 0.62 -18.18 -18.25
C ASP A 187 0.32 -16.67 -18.26
N VAL A 188 0.84 -15.93 -17.27
CA VAL A 188 0.68 -14.45 -17.22
C VAL A 188 1.30 -13.78 -18.45
N VAL A 189 2.49 -14.18 -18.89
CA VAL A 189 3.12 -13.65 -20.11
C VAL A 189 2.26 -13.91 -21.34
N ASN A 190 1.70 -15.10 -21.48
CA ASN A 190 0.84 -15.46 -22.61
C ASN A 190 -0.45 -14.63 -22.62
N ILE A 191 -1.07 -14.45 -21.45
CA ILE A 191 -2.25 -13.60 -21.26
C ILE A 191 -1.93 -12.16 -21.67
N VAL A 192 -0.84 -11.58 -21.16
CA VAL A 192 -0.48 -10.18 -21.45
C VAL A 192 -0.18 -9.97 -22.93
N LYS A 193 0.53 -10.89 -23.57
CA LYS A 193 0.81 -10.82 -25.02
C LYS A 193 -0.47 -10.86 -25.86
N LEU A 194 -1.41 -11.74 -25.52
CA LEU A 194 -2.71 -11.79 -26.20
C LEU A 194 -3.51 -10.53 -25.96
N ALA A 195 -3.57 -10.06 -24.72
CA ALA A 195 -4.28 -8.82 -24.39
C ALA A 195 -3.72 -7.63 -25.18
N ASN A 196 -2.39 -7.52 -25.30
CA ASN A 196 -1.75 -6.48 -26.11
C ASN A 196 -2.13 -6.61 -27.59
N LYS A 197 -2.02 -7.83 -28.16
CA LYS A 197 -2.40 -8.14 -29.56
C LYS A 197 -3.83 -7.71 -29.90
N TYR A 198 -4.77 -7.89 -28.99
CA TYR A 198 -6.19 -7.57 -29.19
C TYR A 198 -6.64 -6.26 -28.53
N SER A 199 -5.71 -5.52 -27.92
CA SER A 199 -5.98 -4.29 -27.17
C SER A 199 -7.03 -4.46 -26.06
N ILE A 200 -6.98 -5.60 -25.36
CA ILE A 200 -7.87 -5.93 -24.25
C ILE A 200 -7.29 -5.38 -22.94
N PRO A 201 -8.04 -4.57 -22.17
CA PRO A 201 -7.63 -4.13 -20.85
C PRO A 201 -7.48 -5.30 -19.88
N ILE A 202 -6.44 -5.26 -19.05
CA ILE A 202 -6.21 -6.24 -17.99
C ILE A 202 -6.33 -5.56 -16.63
N ILE A 203 -6.96 -6.25 -15.68
CA ILE A 203 -7.08 -5.86 -14.29
C ILE A 203 -6.52 -7.00 -13.45
N PRO A 204 -5.31 -6.85 -12.86
CA PRO A 204 -4.80 -7.86 -11.94
C PRO A 204 -5.59 -7.84 -10.63
N MET A 205 -5.84 -9.03 -10.10
CA MET A 205 -6.61 -9.23 -8.88
C MET A 205 -5.94 -10.31 -8.02
N ALA A 206 -6.02 -10.13 -6.70
CA ALA A 206 -5.67 -11.14 -5.71
C ALA A 206 -6.89 -11.41 -4.82
N ALA A 207 -6.80 -11.18 -3.50
CA ALA A 207 -7.90 -11.42 -2.56
C ALA A 207 -9.17 -10.55 -2.78
N ASN A 208 -9.10 -9.51 -3.61
CA ASN A 208 -10.19 -8.57 -3.87
C ASN A 208 -10.77 -7.91 -2.59
N THR A 209 -9.91 -7.55 -1.63
CA THR A 209 -10.28 -6.90 -0.36
C THR A 209 -10.06 -5.37 -0.39
N SER A 210 -9.97 -4.77 -1.58
CA SER A 210 -9.71 -3.34 -1.75
C SER A 210 -10.90 -2.48 -1.33
N LEU A 211 -10.63 -1.36 -0.65
CA LEU A 211 -11.64 -0.37 -0.28
C LEU A 211 -11.85 0.72 -1.34
N GLU A 212 -10.98 0.77 -2.35
CA GLU A 212 -10.78 1.91 -3.24
C GLU A 212 -11.36 1.69 -4.65
N GLY A 213 -11.82 0.47 -4.96
CA GLY A 213 -12.51 0.16 -6.21
C GLY A 213 -11.61 0.01 -7.43
N HIS A 214 -10.27 0.05 -7.29
CA HIS A 214 -9.32 -0.16 -8.38
C HIS A 214 -9.37 -1.54 -9.04
N THR A 215 -9.95 -2.54 -8.36
CA THR A 215 -10.18 -3.87 -8.93
C THR A 215 -11.44 -3.94 -9.80
N GLY A 216 -12.24 -2.87 -9.87
CA GLY A 216 -13.47 -2.84 -10.66
C GLY A 216 -13.21 -2.76 -12.16
N ALA A 217 -13.95 -3.53 -12.95
CA ALA A 217 -13.83 -3.55 -14.42
C ALA A 217 -14.51 -2.36 -15.12
N LEU A 218 -14.11 -1.16 -14.73
CA LEU A 218 -14.51 0.09 -15.34
C LEU A 218 -13.49 0.52 -16.40
N THR A 219 -13.94 1.35 -17.34
CA THR A 219 -13.14 2.29 -18.15
C THR A 219 -12.75 1.88 -19.57
N TYR A 220 -13.66 2.09 -20.52
CA TYR A 220 -13.36 2.65 -21.85
C TYR A 220 -14.68 2.98 -22.56
N LYS A 221 -14.63 3.82 -23.61
CA LYS A 221 -15.85 4.42 -24.22
C LYS A 221 -16.84 3.38 -24.76
N SER A 222 -16.34 2.25 -25.23
CA SER A 222 -17.13 1.17 -25.84
C SER A 222 -17.46 0.00 -24.90
N ASN A 223 -17.23 0.13 -23.60
CA ASN A 223 -17.55 -0.95 -22.65
C ASN A 223 -19.08 -1.21 -22.59
N PRO A 224 -19.55 -2.44 -22.90
CA PRO A 224 -20.97 -2.78 -22.87
C PRO A 224 -21.65 -2.53 -21.52
N SER A 225 -20.99 -2.90 -20.42
CA SER A 225 -21.47 -2.66 -19.05
C SER A 225 -21.70 -1.17 -18.79
N ASP A 226 -20.74 -0.33 -19.19
CA ASP A 226 -20.82 1.11 -18.99
C ASP A 226 -21.96 1.71 -19.82
N ALA A 227 -22.11 1.27 -21.08
CA ALA A 227 -23.20 1.71 -21.95
C ALA A 227 -24.59 1.35 -21.39
N ALA A 228 -24.76 0.12 -20.89
CA ALA A 228 -25.99 -0.32 -20.24
C ALA A 228 -26.32 0.53 -18.99
N SER A 229 -25.31 0.79 -18.16
CA SER A 229 -25.45 1.64 -16.98
C SER A 229 -25.87 3.07 -17.33
N ILE A 230 -25.25 3.68 -18.34
CA ILE A 230 -25.55 5.05 -18.80
C ILE A 230 -26.97 5.13 -19.35
N ALA A 231 -27.40 4.13 -20.12
CA ALA A 231 -28.75 4.07 -20.67
C ALA A 231 -29.82 4.05 -19.57
N LYS A 232 -29.60 3.30 -18.48
CA LYS A 232 -30.52 3.30 -17.32
C LYS A 232 -30.51 4.61 -16.54
N ARG A 233 -29.33 5.21 -16.29
CA ARG A 233 -29.23 6.51 -15.61
C ARG A 233 -30.00 7.60 -16.34
N ARG A 234 -29.95 7.61 -17.68
CA ARG A 234 -30.71 8.56 -18.52
C ARG A 234 -32.24 8.43 -18.33
N ARG A 235 -32.73 7.26 -17.93
CA ARG A 235 -34.15 7.02 -17.63
C ARG A 235 -34.51 7.29 -16.17
N GLY A 236 -33.55 7.70 -15.32
CA GLY A 236 -33.78 7.92 -13.90
C GLY A 236 -33.93 6.63 -13.08
N GLU A 237 -33.56 5.48 -13.65
CA GLU A 237 -33.69 4.18 -12.99
C GLU A 237 -32.46 3.84 -12.15
N ARG A 238 -32.67 3.04 -11.09
CA ARG A 238 -31.58 2.43 -10.32
C ARG A 238 -30.94 1.30 -11.14
N ILE A 239 -29.61 1.26 -11.17
CA ILE A 239 -28.83 0.21 -11.82
C ILE A 239 -28.58 -0.92 -10.81
N THR A 240 -28.78 -2.16 -11.25
CA THR A 240 -28.41 -3.39 -10.52
C THR A 240 -27.40 -4.21 -11.33
N LEU A 241 -26.77 -5.21 -10.70
CA LEU A 241 -25.84 -6.13 -11.39
C LEU A 241 -26.51 -6.93 -12.52
N GLN A 242 -27.82 -7.16 -12.41
CA GLN A 242 -28.58 -7.88 -13.43
C GLN A 242 -28.71 -7.07 -14.72
N ASP A 243 -28.66 -5.73 -14.63
CA ASP A 243 -28.76 -4.82 -15.77
C ASP A 243 -27.45 -4.71 -16.57
N LEU A 244 -26.34 -5.19 -16.00
CA LEU A 244 -25.04 -5.09 -16.64
C LEU A 244 -24.80 -6.23 -17.63
N GLU A 245 -24.20 -5.87 -18.75
CA GLU A 245 -23.71 -6.79 -19.78
C GLU A 245 -22.22 -7.08 -19.55
N PRO A 246 -21.74 -8.32 -19.77
CA PRO A 246 -20.31 -8.62 -19.69
C PRO A 246 -19.47 -7.64 -20.52
N GLY A 247 -18.47 -7.04 -19.88
CA GLY A 247 -17.55 -6.12 -20.52
C GLY A 247 -16.58 -6.84 -21.47
N LEU A 248 -15.50 -6.15 -21.85
CA LEU A 248 -14.41 -6.73 -22.66
C LEU A 248 -13.06 -6.74 -21.93
N ALA A 249 -13.01 -6.30 -20.68
CA ALA A 249 -11.79 -6.36 -19.87
C ALA A 249 -11.56 -7.77 -19.32
N TRP A 250 -10.30 -8.14 -19.15
CA TRP A 250 -9.89 -9.37 -18.48
C TRP A 250 -9.48 -9.09 -17.04
N VAL A 251 -10.05 -9.83 -16.11
CA VAL A 251 -9.54 -9.90 -14.74
C VAL A 251 -8.55 -11.05 -14.68
N VAL A 252 -7.32 -10.78 -14.26
CA VAL A 252 -6.28 -11.80 -14.05
C VAL A 252 -6.18 -12.03 -12.55
N ASP A 253 -6.78 -13.13 -12.09
CA ASP A 253 -6.86 -13.49 -10.69
C ASP A 253 -5.73 -14.45 -10.32
N VAL A 254 -4.76 -13.94 -9.56
CA VAL A 254 -3.60 -14.72 -9.10
C VAL A 254 -3.87 -15.45 -7.78
N SER A 255 -5.04 -15.29 -7.16
CA SER A 255 -5.33 -15.83 -5.81
C SER A 255 -5.50 -17.35 -5.76
N GLU A 256 -6.08 -17.95 -6.79
CA GLU A 256 -6.45 -19.37 -6.78
C GLU A 256 -5.26 -20.30 -7.06
N ASN A 257 -4.48 -19.97 -8.10
CA ASN A 257 -3.51 -20.90 -8.69
C ASN A 257 -2.03 -20.45 -8.53
N MET A 258 -1.77 -19.25 -7.99
CA MET A 258 -0.41 -18.75 -7.74
C MET A 258 -0.19 -18.45 -6.25
N ASN A 259 -0.39 -19.45 -5.38
CA ASN A 259 -0.38 -19.29 -3.92
C ASN A 259 0.72 -20.09 -3.20
N GLU A 260 1.79 -20.48 -3.88
CA GLU A 260 2.86 -21.30 -3.31
C GLU A 260 4.01 -20.50 -2.68
N ILE A 261 4.64 -21.11 -1.66
CA ILE A 261 5.96 -20.72 -1.16
C ILE A 261 7.02 -21.39 -2.04
N ILE A 262 7.72 -20.61 -2.84
CA ILE A 262 8.76 -21.10 -3.75
C ILE A 262 10.02 -21.48 -2.96
N LYS A 263 10.44 -20.65 -2.01
CA LYS A 263 11.65 -20.90 -1.22
C LYS A 263 11.70 -20.15 0.10
N ILE A 264 12.09 -20.84 1.17
CA ILE A 264 12.39 -20.22 2.46
C ILE A 264 13.92 -20.13 2.62
N HIS A 265 14.42 -18.93 2.90
CA HIS A 265 15.82 -18.66 3.18
C HIS A 265 15.98 -18.25 4.65
N GLU A 266 15.95 -19.23 5.56
CA GLU A 266 15.95 -19.00 7.01
C GLU A 266 17.16 -18.18 7.47
N HIS A 267 18.37 -18.56 7.03
CA HIS A 267 19.60 -17.85 7.39
C HIS A 267 19.67 -16.43 6.84
N ASP A 268 19.00 -16.15 5.71
CA ASP A 268 18.96 -14.81 5.10
C ASP A 268 17.79 -13.97 5.63
N LEU A 269 16.91 -14.54 6.47
CA LEU A 269 15.66 -13.94 6.93
C LEU A 269 14.77 -13.50 5.76
N GLN A 270 14.59 -14.39 4.78
CA GLN A 270 13.83 -14.11 3.55
C GLN A 270 12.93 -15.27 3.15
N ILE A 271 11.88 -14.94 2.41
CA ILE A 271 11.01 -15.92 1.76
C ILE A 271 10.71 -15.47 0.33
N VAL A 272 10.63 -16.42 -0.59
CA VAL A 272 10.22 -16.21 -1.98
C VAL A 272 8.87 -16.89 -2.16
N VAL A 273 7.87 -16.12 -2.59
CA VAL A 273 6.47 -16.57 -2.68
C VAL A 273 5.83 -16.11 -3.97
N GLN A 274 4.78 -16.82 -4.37
CA GLN A 274 3.84 -16.38 -5.40
C GLN A 274 2.84 -15.35 -4.82
N PRO A 275 2.22 -14.51 -5.67
CA PRO A 275 1.42 -13.35 -5.22
C PRO A 275 0.06 -13.72 -4.59
N GLY A 276 -0.51 -14.88 -4.90
CA GLY A 276 -1.81 -15.33 -4.39
C GLY A 276 -1.77 -15.87 -2.97
N ILE A 277 -0.60 -16.04 -2.36
CA ILE A 277 -0.52 -16.53 -0.99
C ILE A 277 -1.00 -15.48 0.01
N SER A 278 -1.71 -15.90 1.05
CA SER A 278 -2.06 -15.03 2.17
C SER A 278 -0.88 -14.87 3.13
N TYR A 279 -0.79 -13.71 3.79
CA TYR A 279 0.25 -13.51 4.80
C TYR A 279 0.07 -14.43 6.02
N ASP A 280 -1.18 -14.78 6.34
CA ASP A 280 -1.54 -15.74 7.39
C ASP A 280 -0.95 -17.13 7.06
N ALA A 281 -1.16 -17.64 5.83
CA ALA A 281 -0.64 -18.93 5.40
C ALA A 281 0.89 -19.00 5.42
N ILE A 282 1.58 -17.89 5.09
CA ILE A 282 3.04 -17.79 5.26
C ILE A 282 3.42 -18.02 6.73
N ASN A 283 2.76 -17.32 7.65
CA ASN A 283 3.08 -17.36 9.07
C ASN A 283 2.72 -18.72 9.71
N GLU A 284 1.62 -19.33 9.30
CA GLU A 284 1.22 -20.69 9.68
C GLU A 284 2.25 -21.71 9.20
N THR A 285 2.65 -21.65 7.92
CA THR A 285 3.66 -22.56 7.36
C THR A 285 5.01 -22.45 8.08
N LEU A 286 5.43 -21.23 8.42
CA LEU A 286 6.66 -21.02 9.20
C LEU A 286 6.56 -21.61 10.61
N ALA A 287 5.40 -21.48 11.26
CA ALA A 287 5.15 -22.06 12.57
C ALA A 287 5.13 -23.59 12.53
N GLU A 288 4.45 -24.20 11.54
CA GLU A 288 4.41 -25.66 11.35
C GLU A 288 5.80 -26.25 11.12
N LYS A 289 6.67 -25.53 10.40
CA LYS A 289 8.06 -25.92 10.18
C LYS A 289 8.97 -25.65 11.37
N ASN A 290 8.44 -25.13 12.49
CA ASN A 290 9.21 -24.70 13.67
C ASN A 290 10.30 -23.67 13.37
N ILE A 291 10.07 -22.84 12.35
CA ILE A 291 10.99 -21.76 11.98
C ILE A 291 10.62 -20.55 12.86
N PRO A 292 11.52 -20.01 13.70
CA PRO A 292 11.21 -18.93 14.64
C PRO A 292 11.15 -17.55 13.96
N LEU A 293 10.61 -17.49 12.76
CA LEU A 293 10.47 -16.31 11.92
C LEU A 293 8.99 -16.08 11.58
N PHE A 294 8.65 -14.84 11.23
CA PHE A 294 7.33 -14.49 10.70
C PHE A 294 7.44 -13.33 9.70
N PHE A 295 6.46 -13.22 8.81
CA PHE A 295 6.25 -12.06 7.96
C PHE A 295 5.40 -11.02 8.71
N PRO A 296 5.87 -9.78 8.88
CA PRO A 296 5.31 -8.87 9.88
C PRO A 296 4.15 -8.00 9.39
N VAL A 297 3.91 -7.87 8.08
CA VAL A 297 2.87 -6.97 7.58
C VAL A 297 1.52 -7.67 7.66
N ASP A 298 0.60 -7.09 8.43
CA ASP A 298 -0.71 -7.67 8.80
C ASP A 298 -1.86 -6.65 8.59
N PRO A 299 -2.30 -6.43 7.34
CA PRO A 299 -3.30 -5.39 7.04
C PRO A 299 -4.72 -5.74 7.50
N ALA A 300 -5.08 -7.02 7.46
CA ALA A 300 -6.30 -7.66 7.98
C ALA A 300 -6.35 -9.10 7.43
N PRO A 301 -7.04 -10.04 8.11
CA PRO A 301 -7.20 -11.41 7.62
C PRO A 301 -7.76 -11.47 6.19
N GLY A 302 -7.25 -12.42 5.41
CA GLY A 302 -7.67 -12.64 4.02
C GLY A 302 -6.89 -11.82 2.98
N ALA A 303 -6.00 -10.91 3.38
CA ALA A 303 -5.13 -10.20 2.45
C ALA A 303 -4.05 -11.13 1.85
N MET A 304 -3.80 -10.95 0.55
CA MET A 304 -2.81 -11.72 -0.21
C MET A 304 -1.66 -10.83 -0.69
N ILE A 305 -0.46 -11.42 -0.81
CA ILE A 305 0.79 -10.70 -1.04
C ILE A 305 0.75 -9.81 -2.29
N GLY A 306 0.16 -10.28 -3.39
CA GLY A 306 0.02 -9.52 -4.64
C GLY A 306 -0.79 -8.24 -4.46
N GLY A 307 -1.93 -8.34 -3.79
CA GLY A 307 -2.76 -7.18 -3.44
C GLY A 307 -2.05 -6.24 -2.47
N MET A 308 -1.36 -6.79 -1.46
CA MET A 308 -0.58 -6.02 -0.49
C MET A 308 0.55 -5.22 -1.17
N ILE A 309 1.23 -5.81 -2.15
CA ILE A 309 2.24 -5.11 -2.97
C ILE A 309 1.55 -4.02 -3.80
N GLY A 310 0.46 -4.37 -4.49
CA GLY A 310 -0.30 -3.47 -5.34
C GLY A 310 -0.74 -2.20 -4.62
N THR A 311 -1.18 -2.29 -3.37
CA THR A 311 -1.68 -1.15 -2.58
C THR A 311 -0.64 -0.53 -1.65
N GLY A 312 0.55 -1.11 -1.52
CA GLY A 312 1.53 -0.66 -0.53
C GLY A 312 1.04 -0.82 0.91
N ALA A 313 0.39 -1.95 1.20
CA ALA A 313 -0.34 -2.20 2.44
C ALA A 313 0.50 -1.97 3.71
N SER A 314 -0.20 -1.53 4.77
CA SER A 314 0.31 -1.38 6.13
C SER A 314 -0.51 -2.24 7.10
N GLY A 315 0.07 -2.59 8.24
CA GLY A 315 -0.57 -3.43 9.26
C GLY A 315 -0.31 -2.92 10.67
N THR A 316 -0.87 -3.60 11.68
CA THR A 316 -0.73 -3.20 13.10
C THR A 316 0.73 -3.18 13.56
N ASN A 317 1.58 -3.99 12.93
CA ASN A 317 3.01 -4.09 13.22
C ASN A 317 3.87 -3.04 12.48
N ALA A 318 3.27 -2.16 11.67
CA ALA A 318 4.01 -1.24 10.81
C ALA A 318 4.93 -0.26 11.58
N VAL A 319 4.56 0.12 12.80
CA VAL A 319 5.39 1.01 13.64
C VAL A 319 6.77 0.41 13.90
N ARG A 320 6.85 -0.91 14.15
CA ARG A 320 8.11 -1.61 14.42
C ARG A 320 8.77 -2.16 13.16
N HIS A 321 7.98 -2.62 12.20
CA HIS A 321 8.47 -3.45 11.09
C HIS A 321 8.35 -2.78 9.71
N GLY A 322 7.70 -1.62 9.61
CA GLY A 322 7.42 -0.97 8.35
C GLY A 322 6.24 -1.59 7.59
N THR A 323 5.95 -1.04 6.43
CA THR A 323 4.87 -1.43 5.52
C THR A 323 5.39 -2.40 4.45
N MET A 324 4.59 -2.71 3.43
CA MET A 324 5.07 -3.44 2.26
C MET A 324 6.27 -2.78 1.58
N ARG A 325 6.36 -1.44 1.63
CA ARG A 325 7.51 -0.68 1.09
C ARG A 325 8.85 -1.14 1.66
N GLU A 326 8.90 -1.40 2.95
CA GLU A 326 10.12 -1.82 3.66
C GLU A 326 10.31 -3.34 3.68
N ASN A 327 9.24 -4.12 3.52
CA ASN A 327 9.24 -5.57 3.67
C ASN A 327 9.35 -6.35 2.35
N VAL A 328 9.21 -5.68 1.20
CA VAL A 328 9.45 -6.27 -0.12
C VAL A 328 10.87 -5.98 -0.58
N TYR A 329 11.63 -7.03 -0.82
CA TYR A 329 12.97 -6.92 -1.37
C TYR A 329 12.93 -6.92 -2.90
N ASN A 330 12.53 -8.01 -3.52
CA ASN A 330 12.55 -8.15 -4.97
C ASN A 330 11.18 -8.53 -5.50
N LEU A 331 10.86 -8.11 -6.72
CA LEU A 331 9.67 -8.53 -7.46
C LEU A 331 10.08 -9.07 -8.82
N THR A 332 9.40 -10.14 -9.25
CA THR A 332 9.33 -10.53 -10.65
C THR A 332 8.00 -10.03 -11.19
N VAL A 333 8.04 -9.23 -12.26
CA VAL A 333 6.87 -8.54 -12.82
C VAL A 333 6.79 -8.77 -14.31
N VAL A 334 5.58 -9.06 -14.80
CA VAL A 334 5.26 -9.10 -16.23
C VAL A 334 4.75 -7.72 -16.64
N LEU A 335 5.45 -7.09 -17.59
CA LEU A 335 5.11 -5.77 -18.13
C LEU A 335 4.10 -5.88 -19.28
N ALA A 336 3.52 -4.75 -19.70
CA ALA A 336 2.47 -4.69 -20.74
C ALA A 336 2.89 -5.23 -22.12
N ASP A 337 4.18 -5.30 -22.43
CA ASP A 337 4.72 -5.93 -23.66
C ASP A 337 4.93 -7.45 -23.51
N GLY A 338 4.65 -8.01 -22.33
CA GLY A 338 4.88 -9.40 -21.99
C GLY A 338 6.33 -9.71 -21.61
N SER A 339 7.20 -8.72 -21.47
CA SER A 339 8.54 -8.91 -20.93
C SER A 339 8.49 -9.18 -19.42
N VAL A 340 9.39 -10.03 -18.95
CA VAL A 340 9.53 -10.36 -17.52
C VAL A 340 10.76 -9.64 -16.98
N ILE A 341 10.55 -8.81 -15.96
CA ILE A 341 11.65 -8.12 -15.27
C ILE A 341 11.79 -8.62 -13.85
N LYS A 342 13.03 -8.59 -13.33
CA LYS A 342 13.31 -8.67 -11.89
C LYS A 342 13.77 -7.30 -11.42
N THR A 343 13.12 -6.76 -10.41
CA THR A 343 13.35 -5.37 -9.99
C THR A 343 14.69 -5.19 -9.28
N ARG A 344 15.21 -6.21 -8.59
CA ARG A 344 16.54 -6.22 -7.96
C ARG A 344 17.03 -7.64 -7.63
N SER A 345 18.21 -7.72 -7.01
CA SER A 345 18.66 -8.96 -6.37
C SER A 345 18.03 -9.16 -4.98
N ARG A 346 18.16 -10.36 -4.43
CA ARG A 346 17.72 -10.70 -3.06
C ARG A 346 18.46 -9.94 -1.95
N ALA A 347 19.57 -9.27 -2.27
CA ALA A 347 20.34 -8.55 -1.27
C ALA A 347 19.49 -7.47 -0.60
N LYS A 348 19.58 -7.35 0.74
CA LYS A 348 18.85 -6.34 1.52
C LYS A 348 19.24 -4.92 1.08
N LYS A 349 20.53 -4.69 0.84
CA LYS A 349 21.09 -3.45 0.30
C LYS A 349 21.61 -3.72 -1.11
N SER A 350 21.24 -2.86 -2.04
CA SER A 350 21.77 -2.83 -3.40
C SER A 350 22.06 -1.38 -3.78
N SER A 351 23.18 -1.15 -4.46
CA SER A 351 23.56 0.15 -5.04
C SER A 351 23.72 0.07 -6.57
N ALA A 352 23.11 -0.94 -7.19
CA ALA A 352 23.15 -1.18 -8.63
C ALA A 352 22.09 -0.35 -9.38
N GLY A 353 22.02 0.96 -9.10
CA GLY A 353 21.06 1.88 -9.72
C GLY A 353 19.75 2.09 -8.93
N PRO A 354 18.72 2.69 -9.56
CA PRO A 354 17.45 3.00 -8.92
C PRO A 354 16.71 1.75 -8.42
N ASN A 355 16.05 1.85 -7.27
CA ASN A 355 15.25 0.76 -6.73
C ASN A 355 13.90 0.67 -7.44
N LEU A 356 13.83 -0.07 -8.54
CA LEU A 356 12.62 -0.24 -9.34
C LEU A 356 11.49 -0.93 -8.57
N THR A 357 11.79 -1.69 -7.51
CA THR A 357 10.76 -2.32 -6.66
C THR A 357 9.77 -1.27 -6.14
N GLN A 358 10.25 -0.07 -5.81
CA GLN A 358 9.43 1.01 -5.25
C GLN A 358 8.47 1.62 -6.26
N LEU A 359 8.66 1.40 -7.56
CA LEU A 359 7.71 1.85 -8.59
C LEU A 359 6.46 0.96 -8.63
N PHE A 360 6.62 -0.35 -8.36
CA PHE A 360 5.52 -1.31 -8.42
C PHE A 360 4.73 -1.40 -7.12
N ILE A 361 5.37 -1.14 -5.97
CA ILE A 361 4.66 -1.12 -4.68
C ILE A 361 3.75 0.11 -4.64
N GLY A 362 2.45 -0.09 -4.46
CA GLY A 362 1.45 0.99 -4.52
C GLY A 362 1.04 1.38 -5.94
N SER A 363 1.42 0.60 -6.97
CA SER A 363 1.03 0.88 -8.36
C SER A 363 -0.40 0.44 -8.71
N GLU A 364 -1.08 -0.25 -7.80
CA GLU A 364 -2.44 -0.77 -7.97
C GLU A 364 -2.60 -1.63 -9.23
N GLY A 365 -1.52 -2.29 -9.66
CA GLY A 365 -1.52 -3.15 -10.85
C GLY A 365 -1.44 -2.42 -12.19
N THR A 366 -1.29 -1.09 -12.18
CA THR A 366 -1.27 -0.27 -13.42
C THR A 366 0.02 -0.38 -14.23
N LEU A 367 1.12 -0.81 -13.60
CA LEU A 367 2.44 -0.89 -14.24
C LEU A 367 2.84 -2.31 -14.68
N GLY A 368 2.12 -3.33 -14.23
CA GLY A 368 2.41 -4.73 -14.54
C GLY A 368 1.84 -5.69 -13.49
N ILE A 369 1.99 -6.99 -13.77
CA ILE A 369 1.47 -8.07 -12.94
C ILE A 369 2.63 -8.72 -12.18
N VAL A 370 2.58 -8.66 -10.85
CA VAL A 370 3.58 -9.31 -9.98
C VAL A 370 3.33 -10.82 -9.99
N THR A 371 4.36 -11.62 -10.25
CA THR A 371 4.26 -13.10 -10.29
C THR A 371 5.13 -13.82 -9.26
N GLU A 372 6.12 -13.14 -8.69
CA GLU A 372 6.96 -13.65 -7.60
C GLU A 372 7.43 -12.47 -6.74
N ALA A 373 7.45 -12.65 -5.42
CA ALA A 373 7.94 -11.66 -4.47
C ALA A 373 8.95 -12.28 -3.51
N THR A 374 10.07 -11.59 -3.30
CA THR A 374 11.00 -11.87 -2.20
C THR A 374 10.69 -10.94 -1.05
N LEU A 375 10.26 -11.51 0.07
CA LEU A 375 9.83 -10.80 1.27
C LEU A 375 10.83 -10.96 2.40
N ARG A 376 10.86 -9.95 3.28
CA ARG A 376 11.62 -9.97 4.54
C ARG A 376 10.87 -10.79 5.59
N LEU A 377 11.60 -11.68 6.27
CA LEU A 377 11.16 -12.30 7.51
C LEU A 377 11.82 -11.62 8.72
N VAL A 378 11.17 -11.70 9.88
CA VAL A 378 11.68 -11.19 11.15
C VAL A 378 11.56 -12.25 12.25
N PRO A 379 12.45 -12.24 13.26
CA PRO A 379 12.34 -13.17 14.39
C PRO A 379 11.03 -12.98 15.15
N LYS A 380 10.35 -14.09 15.45
CA LYS A 380 9.15 -14.09 16.29
C LYS A 380 9.56 -13.94 17.76
N LEU A 381 9.31 -12.76 18.33
CA LEU A 381 9.66 -12.43 19.72
C LEU A 381 8.45 -12.64 20.65
N PRO A 382 8.66 -12.91 21.95
CA PRO A 382 7.60 -12.88 22.94
C PRO A 382 6.91 -11.51 22.97
N GLN A 383 5.58 -11.49 22.89
CA GLN A 383 4.77 -10.27 22.87
C GLN A 383 3.99 -10.12 24.18
N ARG A 384 3.74 -8.87 24.59
CA ARG A 384 2.85 -8.51 25.70
C ARG A 384 1.88 -7.45 25.22
N VAL A 385 0.62 -7.56 25.65
CA VAL A 385 -0.43 -6.58 25.35
C VAL A 385 -0.79 -5.85 26.64
N GLY A 386 -0.90 -4.52 26.55
CA GLY A 386 -1.32 -3.65 27.64
C GLY A 386 -2.42 -2.70 27.16
N VAL A 387 -3.32 -2.34 28.07
CA VAL A 387 -4.42 -1.39 27.81
C VAL A 387 -4.33 -0.28 28.85
N SER A 388 -4.38 0.97 28.39
CA SER A 388 -4.36 2.16 29.26
C SER A 388 -5.55 3.06 28.94
N GLY A 389 -6.24 3.53 29.97
CA GLY A 389 -7.33 4.49 29.84
C GLY A 389 -6.81 5.92 29.94
N PHE A 390 -7.45 6.83 29.20
CA PHE A 390 -7.15 8.27 29.23
C PHE A 390 -8.43 9.08 29.49
N PRO A 391 -8.35 10.22 30.21
CA PRO A 391 -9.51 11.06 30.47
C PRO A 391 -10.12 11.68 29.21
N THR A 392 -9.29 11.99 28.21
CA THR A 392 -9.71 12.60 26.93
C THR A 392 -9.03 11.93 25.73
N ILE A 393 -9.61 12.14 24.54
CA ILE A 393 -8.99 11.70 23.27
C ILE A 393 -7.67 12.44 23.02
N GLU A 394 -7.57 13.70 23.45
CA GLU A 394 -6.35 14.50 23.32
C GLU A 394 -5.20 13.94 24.16
N ASP A 395 -5.47 13.53 25.41
CA ASP A 395 -4.48 12.88 26.27
C ASP A 395 -3.97 11.57 25.65
N ALA A 396 -4.88 10.77 25.08
CA ALA A 396 -4.52 9.53 24.38
C ALA A 396 -3.64 9.79 23.15
N ALA A 397 -3.99 10.81 22.35
CA ALA A 397 -3.21 11.19 21.16
C ALA A 397 -1.82 11.73 21.54
N ASN A 398 -1.73 12.55 22.60
CA ASN A 398 -0.46 13.05 23.13
C ASN A 398 0.42 11.91 23.64
N ALA A 399 -0.13 10.96 24.39
CA ALA A 399 0.61 9.80 24.87
C ALA A 399 1.17 8.94 23.72
N ALA A 400 0.40 8.71 22.66
CA ALA A 400 0.86 7.98 21.48
C ALA A 400 2.00 8.71 20.75
N ARG A 401 1.90 10.04 20.59
CA ARG A 401 2.97 10.87 20.03
C ARG A 401 4.23 10.78 20.89
N ASP A 402 4.10 10.99 22.19
CA ASP A 402 5.23 11.04 23.13
C ASP A 402 5.96 9.70 23.19
N LEU A 403 5.22 8.59 23.12
CA LEU A 403 5.77 7.24 23.00
C LEU A 403 6.68 7.12 21.76
N VAL A 404 6.17 7.49 20.58
CA VAL A 404 6.94 7.39 19.32
C VAL A 404 8.16 8.32 19.33
N GLN A 405 8.06 9.50 19.95
CA GLN A 405 9.17 10.46 20.05
C GLN A 405 10.29 10.01 20.98
N GLN A 406 9.99 9.13 21.94
CA GLN A 406 10.98 8.61 22.88
C GLN A 406 11.80 7.43 22.32
N GLY A 407 11.42 6.92 21.13
CA GLY A 407 12.02 5.75 20.48
C GLY A 407 11.41 4.45 20.95
#